data_AF-A0AAV6N8A1-F1
#
_entry.id   AF-A0AAV6N8A1-F1
#
_cell.length_a   1.000
_cell.length_b   1.000
_cell.length_c   1.000
_cell.angle_alpha   90.00
_cell.angle_beta   90.00
_cell.angle_gamma   90.00
#
_symmetry.space_group_name_H-M   'P 1'
#
loop_
_entity.id
_entity.type
_entity.pdbx_description
1 polymer ?
#
loop_
_entity_poly.entity_id
_entity_poly.type
_entity_poly.pdbx_seq_one_letter_code
_entity_poly.pdbx_strand_id
1 'polypeptide(L)'
;MKFKAYLTDYVVNLLEKRFLLALDKMCKICNLYLTRDYVIFLHNLLSGGGIQSTAQFCKESLFYDHRISSKNDERIVFTVDISLLHCAVRSSVSICSEFGNGPAANRLQIMLVKKFPLNCAQPIPFLTFEIKR
;
A
#
# COMPACT_ATOMS: atom_id res chain seq x y z
N MET A 1 -2.44 12.30 9.92
CA MET A 1 -2.54 11.50 8.70
C MET A 1 -3.30 10.23 9.01
N LYS A 2 -4.38 9.98 8.28
CA LYS A 2 -5.12 8.72 8.28
C LYS A 2 -5.36 8.38 6.81
N PHE A 3 -5.07 7.14 6.45
CA PHE A 3 -5.43 6.61 5.14
C PHE A 3 -6.15 5.29 5.36
N LYS A 4 -7.22 5.09 4.61
CA LYS A 4 -7.95 3.83 4.57
C LYS A 4 -8.43 3.62 3.15
N ALA A 5 -8.21 2.45 2.59
CA ALA A 5 -8.74 2.09 1.29
C ALA A 5 -9.08 0.60 1.22
N TYR A 6 -9.95 0.25 0.27
CA TYR A 6 -10.36 -1.10 -0.04
C TYR A 6 -9.87 -1.46 -1.44
N LEU A 7 -9.01 -2.47 -1.54
CA LEU A 7 -8.51 -2.94 -2.82
C LEU A 7 -9.54 -3.88 -3.47
N THR A 8 -9.55 -3.89 -4.82
CA THR A 8 -10.31 -4.87 -5.60
C THR A 8 -9.49 -6.15 -5.78
N ASP A 9 -10.14 -7.30 -5.95
CA ASP A 9 -9.46 -8.59 -6.14
C ASP A 9 -8.51 -8.59 -7.35
N TYR A 10 -8.91 -7.89 -8.42
CA TYR A 10 -8.08 -7.70 -9.60
C TYR A 10 -6.77 -6.98 -9.26
N VAL A 11 -6.86 -5.87 -8.53
CA VAL A 11 -5.70 -5.06 -8.13
C VAL A 11 -4.81 -5.84 -7.17
N VAL A 12 -5.39 -6.56 -6.23
CA VAL A 12 -4.61 -7.39 -5.29
C VAL A 12 -3.80 -8.44 -6.06
N ASN A 13 -4.42 -9.16 -7.01
CA ASN A 13 -3.71 -10.12 -7.87
C ASN A 13 -2.64 -9.44 -8.74
N LEU A 14 -2.92 -8.26 -9.30
CA LEU A 14 -1.95 -7.49 -10.09
C LEU A 14 -0.73 -7.09 -9.25
N LEU A 15 -0.96 -6.58 -8.04
CA LEU A 15 0.08 -6.17 -7.10
C LEU A 15 0.92 -7.37 -6.68
N GLU A 16 0.29 -8.47 -6.28
CA GLU A 16 0.96 -9.67 -5.77
C GLU A 16 1.77 -10.40 -6.86
N LYS A 17 1.16 -10.68 -8.01
CA LYS A 17 1.72 -11.61 -9.01
C LYS A 17 2.55 -10.94 -10.09
N ARG A 18 2.47 -9.61 -10.23
CA ARG A 18 3.13 -8.90 -11.32
C ARG A 18 3.89 -7.68 -10.83
N PHE A 19 3.19 -6.71 -10.28
CA PHE A 19 3.77 -5.38 -10.05
C PHE A 19 4.82 -5.38 -8.94
N LEU A 20 4.50 -5.87 -7.74
CA LEU A 20 5.45 -5.85 -6.62
C LEU A 20 6.63 -6.79 -6.87
N LEU A 21 6.42 -7.93 -7.53
CA LEU A 21 7.51 -8.83 -7.94
C LEU A 21 8.49 -8.17 -8.93
N ALA A 22 7.98 -7.40 -9.88
CA ALA A 22 8.83 -6.64 -10.80
C ALA A 22 9.54 -5.49 -10.08
N LEU A 23 8.81 -4.80 -9.20
CA LEU A 23 9.34 -3.66 -8.45
C LEU A 23 10.43 -4.08 -7.45
N ASP A 24 10.29 -5.23 -6.80
CA ASP A 24 11.28 -5.78 -5.85
C ASP A 24 12.64 -6.04 -6.52
N LYS A 25 12.62 -6.47 -7.79
CA LYS A 25 13.85 -6.65 -8.59
C LYS A 25 14.53 -5.33 -8.94
N MET A 26 13.78 -4.23 -9.00
CA MET A 26 14.29 -2.91 -9.35
C MET A 26 14.69 -2.08 -8.13
N CYS A 27 13.95 -2.21 -7.03
CA CYS A 27 14.17 -1.46 -5.80
C CYS A 27 13.77 -2.24 -4.55
N LYS A 28 14.61 -2.15 -3.52
CA LYS A 28 14.26 -2.65 -2.18
C LYS A 28 13.39 -1.67 -1.41
N ILE A 29 13.67 -0.37 -1.56
CA ILE A 29 12.99 0.71 -0.86
C ILE A 29 12.32 1.62 -1.88
N CYS A 30 11.05 1.94 -1.66
CA CYS A 30 10.27 2.82 -2.51
C CYS A 30 9.51 3.85 -1.66
N ASN A 31 9.35 5.06 -2.18
CA ASN A 31 8.47 6.05 -1.57
C ASN A 31 7.08 5.92 -2.17
N LEU A 32 6.09 5.63 -1.34
CA LEU A 32 4.69 5.66 -1.73
C LEU A 32 4.14 7.06 -1.47
N TYR A 33 3.69 7.70 -2.55
CA TYR A 33 3.06 9.01 -2.51
C TYR A 33 1.57 8.89 -2.84
N LEU A 34 0.75 9.18 -1.84
CA LEU A 34 -0.70 9.25 -1.95
C LEU A 34 -1.10 10.71 -2.12
N THR A 35 -1.75 11.02 -3.24
CA THR A 35 -2.32 12.34 -3.54
C THR A 35 -3.84 12.29 -3.45
N ARG A 36 -4.58 13.29 -3.94
CA ARG A 36 -6.05 13.22 -4.03
C ARG A 36 -6.51 12.17 -5.06
N ASP A 37 -5.82 12.08 -6.20
CA ASP A 37 -6.31 11.28 -7.34
C ASP A 37 -5.41 10.08 -7.67
N TYR A 38 -4.15 10.11 -7.24
CA TYR A 38 -3.15 9.12 -7.62
C TYR A 38 -2.43 8.47 -6.44
N VAL A 39 -2.02 7.23 -6.67
CA VAL A 39 -0.99 6.52 -5.90
C VAL A 39 0.25 6.42 -6.76
N ILE A 40 1.38 6.87 -6.24
CA ILE A 40 2.63 6.95 -7.00
C ILE A 40 3.72 6.21 -6.22
N PHE A 41 4.35 5.23 -6.87
CA PHE A 41 5.55 4.54 -6.40
C PHE A 41 6.76 5.27 -6.97
N LEU A 42 7.59 5.83 -6.10
CA LEU A 42 8.76 6.63 -6.46
C LEU A 42 10.03 5.93 -5.95
N HIS A 43 10.81 5.40 -6.89
CA HIS A 43 12.14 4.87 -6.61
C HIS A 43 13.21 5.93 -6.92
N ASN A 44 14.21 6.03 -6.03
CA ASN A 44 15.42 6.81 -6.23
C ASN A 44 15.24 8.33 -6.41
N LEU A 45 14.20 8.91 -5.81
CA LEU A 45 13.89 10.35 -5.95
C LEU A 45 15.00 11.30 -5.46
N LEU A 46 15.79 10.87 -4.47
CA LEU A 46 16.77 11.71 -3.77
C LEU A 46 18.23 11.34 -4.05
N SER A 47 18.50 10.27 -4.80
CA SER A 47 19.88 9.91 -5.16
C SER A 47 20.23 10.59 -6.49
N GLY A 48 21.23 11.46 -6.47
CA GLY A 48 21.70 12.18 -7.67
C GLY A 48 22.36 11.32 -8.74
N GLY A 49 22.49 10.01 -8.54
CA GLY A 49 23.00 9.06 -9.52
C GLY A 49 22.30 7.71 -9.44
N GLY A 50 21.69 7.28 -10.54
CA GLY A 50 21.00 5.99 -10.67
C GLY A 50 19.71 6.06 -11.50
N ILE A 51 19.09 4.91 -11.75
CA ILE A 51 17.82 4.83 -12.49
C ILE A 51 16.67 5.26 -11.57
N GLN A 52 15.97 6.33 -11.96
CA GLN A 52 14.71 6.72 -11.34
C GLN A 52 13.57 5.91 -11.98
N SER A 53 12.70 5.34 -11.15
CA SER A 53 11.49 4.66 -11.62
C SER A 53 10.27 5.26 -10.92
N THR A 54 9.26 5.58 -11.72
CA THR A 54 7.98 6.12 -11.25
C THR A 54 6.86 5.29 -11.83
N ALA A 55 6.00 4.74 -10.96
CA ALA A 55 4.78 4.08 -11.37
C ALA A 55 3.59 4.79 -10.75
N GLN A 56 2.69 5.29 -11.59
CA GLN A 56 1.52 6.06 -11.19
C GLN A 56 0.25 5.27 -11.52
N PHE A 57 -0.66 5.23 -10.55
CA PHE A 57 -1.96 4.60 -10.69
C PHE A 57 -3.06 5.59 -10.31
N CYS A 58 -4.13 5.63 -11.09
CA CYS A 58 -5.36 6.29 -10.67
C CYS A 58 -5.95 5.54 -9.46
N LYS A 59 -6.35 6.28 -8.43
CA LYS A 59 -6.94 5.66 -7.23
C LYS A 59 -8.23 4.93 -7.52
N GLU A 60 -9.04 5.44 -8.43
CA GLU A 60 -10.30 4.81 -8.84
C GLU A 60 -10.06 3.44 -9.47
N SER A 61 -8.89 3.24 -10.09
CA SER A 61 -8.48 1.95 -10.65
C SER A 61 -7.91 1.01 -9.59
N LEU A 62 -7.37 1.52 -8.48
CA LEU A 62 -6.77 0.72 -7.41
C LEU A 62 -7.75 0.37 -6.28
N PHE A 63 -8.61 1.31 -5.93
CA PHE A 63 -9.43 1.26 -4.73
C PHE A 63 -10.90 1.39 -5.08
N TYR A 64 -11.71 0.49 -4.52
CA TYR A 64 -13.17 0.58 -4.60
C TYR A 64 -13.71 1.74 -3.76
N ASP A 65 -13.15 1.90 -2.56
CA ASP A 65 -13.48 3.00 -1.65
C ASP A 65 -12.19 3.42 -0.96
N HIS A 66 -11.99 4.73 -0.80
CA HIS A 66 -10.80 5.27 -0.17
C HIS A 66 -11.09 6.58 0.56
N ARG A 67 -10.39 6.78 1.67
CA ARG A 67 -10.43 7.99 2.47
C ARG A 67 -9.02 8.38 2.89
N ILE A 68 -8.61 9.58 2.51
CA ILE A 68 -7.37 10.20 2.98
C ILE A 68 -7.73 11.40 3.86
N SER A 69 -6.98 11.57 4.94
CA SER A 69 -7.01 12.77 5.76
C SER A 69 -5.58 13.14 6.15
N SER A 70 -5.09 14.25 5.60
CA SER A 70 -3.75 14.79 5.88
C SER A 70 -3.83 16.30 6.05
N LYS A 71 -2.93 16.86 6.88
CA LYS A 71 -2.79 18.32 7.04
C LYS A 71 -2.10 18.98 5.84
N ASN A 72 -1.51 18.17 4.96
CA ASN A 72 -0.75 18.62 3.80
C ASN A 72 -1.57 18.42 2.50
N ASP A 73 -2.69 19.13 2.37
CA ASP A 73 -3.58 19.03 1.19
C ASP A 73 -3.92 17.57 0.80
N GLU A 74 -4.29 16.76 1.80
CA GLU A 74 -4.63 15.33 1.61
C GLU A 74 -3.51 14.49 0.97
N ARG A 75 -2.27 14.96 1.03
CA ARG A 75 -1.09 14.25 0.56
C ARG A 75 -0.39 13.54 1.69
N ILE A 76 0.05 12.31 1.42
CA ILE A 76 0.83 11.50 2.36
C ILE A 76 1.98 10.85 1.59
N VAL A 77 3.21 11.05 2.06
CA VAL A 77 4.39 10.33 1.59
C VAL A 77 4.88 9.44 2.71
N PHE A 78 5.20 8.19 2.41
CA PHE A 78 5.94 7.34 3.32
C PHE A 78 6.79 6.34 2.55
N THR A 79 7.83 5.85 3.21
CA THR A 79 8.75 4.88 2.63
C THR A 79 8.31 3.47 2.99
N VAL A 80 8.41 2.56 2.03
CA VAL A 80 8.09 1.14 2.18
C VAL A 80 9.23 0.28 1.69
N ASP A 81 9.48 -0.80 2.42
CA ASP A 81 10.27 -1.93 1.92
C ASP A 81 9.37 -2.78 1.02
N ILE A 82 9.79 -2.98 -0.22
CA ILE A 82 8.99 -3.66 -1.24
C ILE A 82 8.85 -5.15 -0.95
N SER A 83 9.89 -5.79 -0.41
CA SER A 83 9.84 -7.20 -0.04
C SER A 83 8.84 -7.43 1.10
N LEU A 84 8.82 -6.53 2.10
CA LEU A 84 7.82 -6.58 3.19
C LEU A 84 6.40 -6.29 2.68
N LEU A 85 6.25 -5.32 1.78
CA LEU A 85 4.94 -5.00 1.17
C LEU A 85 4.42 -6.19 0.36
N HIS A 86 5.26 -6.82 -0.46
CA HIS A 86 4.92 -8.00 -1.23
C HIS A 86 4.51 -9.17 -0.34
N CYS A 87 5.29 -9.42 0.72
CA CYS A 87 4.98 -10.46 1.70
C CYS A 87 3.61 -10.20 2.36
N ALA A 88 3.34 -8.97 2.81
CA ALA A 88 2.08 -8.61 3.45
C ALA A 88 0.87 -8.78 2.52
N VAL A 89 0.99 -8.37 1.25
CA VAL A 89 -0.06 -8.56 0.24
C VAL A 89 -0.30 -10.04 -0.03
N ARG A 90 0.77 -10.82 -0.25
CA ARG A 90 0.69 -12.27 -0.50
C ARG A 90 0.04 -13.01 0.67
N SER A 91 0.46 -12.75 1.90
CA SER A 91 -0.14 -13.36 3.10
C SER A 91 -1.62 -13.01 3.22
N SER A 92 -1.99 -11.77 2.88
CA SER A 92 -3.40 -11.36 2.88
C SER A 92 -4.22 -12.12 1.84
N VAL A 93 -3.68 -12.33 0.63
CA VAL A 93 -4.33 -13.12 -0.43
C VAL A 93 -4.54 -14.58 -0.01
N SER A 94 -3.52 -15.22 0.57
CA SER A 94 -3.62 -16.60 1.03
C SER A 94 -4.75 -16.77 2.04
N ILE A 95 -4.83 -15.87 3.04
CA ILE A 95 -5.91 -15.87 4.03
C ILE A 95 -7.27 -15.64 3.34
N CYS A 96 -7.39 -14.68 2.42
CA CYS A 96 -8.64 -14.47 1.69
C CYS A 96 -9.12 -15.71 0.91
N SER A 97 -8.20 -16.52 0.37
CA SER A 97 -8.54 -17.73 -0.38
C SER A 97 -9.06 -18.87 0.49
N GLU A 98 -8.58 -18.98 1.74
CA GLU A 98 -8.97 -20.04 2.68
C GLU A 98 -10.37 -19.82 3.27
N PHE A 99 -10.83 -18.57 3.36
CA PHE A 99 -12.10 -18.20 4.00
C PHE A 99 -13.21 -17.76 3.03
N GLY A 100 -12.98 -17.77 1.71
CA GLY A 100 -13.85 -17.14 0.71
C GLY A 100 -14.78 -18.10 -0.04
N ASN A 101 -15.99 -18.35 0.46
CA ASN A 101 -17.04 -19.11 -0.24
C ASN A 101 -18.37 -18.33 -0.41
N GLY A 102 -18.32 -17.00 -0.59
CA GLY A 102 -19.53 -16.17 -0.74
C GLY A 102 -19.36 -14.89 -1.57
N PRO A 103 -20.46 -14.32 -2.09
CA PRO A 103 -20.46 -13.20 -3.04
C PRO A 103 -20.05 -11.84 -2.45
N ALA A 104 -19.76 -11.78 -1.15
CA ALA A 104 -19.19 -10.62 -0.44
C ALA A 104 -17.68 -10.81 -0.15
N ALA A 105 -17.00 -11.62 -0.95
CA ALA A 105 -15.62 -12.05 -0.72
C ALA A 105 -14.66 -10.88 -0.40
N ASN A 106 -14.19 -10.87 0.85
CA ASN A 106 -12.85 -10.49 1.28
C ASN A 106 -12.24 -9.23 0.62
N ARG A 107 -12.87 -8.07 0.81
CA ARG A 107 -12.28 -6.78 0.43
C ARG A 107 -11.06 -6.49 1.31
N LEU A 108 -9.86 -6.67 0.75
CA LEU A 108 -8.62 -6.34 1.43
C LEU A 108 -8.59 -4.84 1.75
N GLN A 109 -8.55 -4.53 3.05
CA GLN A 109 -8.50 -3.18 3.56
C GLN A 109 -7.05 -2.83 3.88
N ILE A 110 -6.58 -1.70 3.35
CA ILE A 110 -5.28 -1.13 3.67
C ILE A 110 -5.48 0.13 4.51
N MET A 111 -4.73 0.27 5.60
CA MET A 111 -4.82 1.40 6.50
C MET A 111 -3.46 1.93 6.92
N LEU A 112 -3.29 3.25 6.88
CA LEU A 112 -2.18 3.91 7.55
C LEU A 112 -2.63 4.37 8.94
N VAL A 113 -2.17 3.65 9.96
CA VAL A 113 -2.48 3.90 11.37
C VAL A 113 -1.24 4.41 12.10
N LYS A 114 -1.44 5.23 13.13
CA LYS A 114 -0.36 5.59 14.05
C LYS A 114 -0.38 4.62 15.22
N LYS A 115 0.70 3.87 15.42
CA LYS A 115 0.85 3.02 16.61
C LYS A 115 1.90 3.64 17.53
N PHE A 116 1.74 3.42 18.83
CA PHE A 116 2.73 3.74 19.86
C PHE A 116 3.45 2.44 20.21
N PRO A 117 4.69 2.24 19.76
CA PRO A 117 5.49 1.12 20.22
C PRO A 117 5.72 1.21 21.73
N LEU A 118 5.85 0.05 22.38
CA LEU A 118 6.30 -0.01 23.78
C LEU A 118 7.62 0.77 23.90
N ASN A 119 7.68 1.68 24.85
CA ASN A 119 8.82 2.57 25.14
C ASN A 119 9.07 3.72 24.14
N CYS A 120 8.15 4.02 23.22
CA CYS A 120 8.28 5.18 22.34
C CYS A 120 7.23 6.26 22.66
N ALA A 121 7.68 7.46 23.01
CA ALA A 121 6.81 8.61 23.24
C ALA A 121 6.23 9.22 21.93
N GLN A 122 6.81 8.85 20.78
CA GLN A 122 6.39 9.38 19.48
C GLN A 122 5.58 8.34 18.68
N PRO A 123 4.42 8.73 18.12
CA PRO A 123 3.61 7.83 17.30
C PRO A 123 4.25 7.58 15.93
N ILE A 124 4.45 6.32 15.58
CA ILE A 124 5.04 5.90 14.29
C ILE A 124 3.92 5.44 13.35
N PRO A 125 3.95 5.82 12.05
CA PRO A 125 2.98 5.32 11.08
C PRO A 125 3.26 3.86 10.68
N PHE A 126 2.22 3.05 10.64
CA PHE A 126 2.25 1.67 10.17
C PHE A 126 1.18 1.46 9.11
N LEU A 127 1.57 0.80 8.02
CA LEU A 127 0.65 0.32 7.00
C LEU A 127 0.14 -1.06 7.45
N THR A 128 -1.16 -1.17 7.63
CA THR A 128 -1.83 -2.39 8.11
C THR A 128 -2.73 -2.94 7.01
N PHE A 129 -2.76 -4.26 6.87
CA PHE A 129 -3.64 -5.00 5.99
C PHE A 129 -4.64 -5.77 6.83
N GLU A 130 -5.93 -5.56 6.58
CA GLU A 130 -7.03 -6.20 7.31
C GLU A 130 -8.01 -6.80 6.31
N ILE A 131 -8.57 -7.96 6.65
CA ILE A 131 -9.64 -8.59 5.87
C ILE A 131 -10.93 -8.29 6.60
N LYS A 132 -11.82 -7.51 5.97
CA LYS A 132 -13.17 -7.30 6.49
C LYS A 132 -14.03 -8.50 6.14
N ARG A 133 -14.56 -9.15 7.17
CA ARG A 133 -15.64 -10.14 7.08
C ARG A 133 -16.99 -9.44 7.02
#